data_AF-A0A800A4E3-F1
#
_entry.id   AF-A0A800A4E3-F1
#
_cell.length_a   1.000
_cell.length_b   1.000
_cell.length_c   1.000
_cell.angle_alpha   90.00
_cell.angle_beta   90.00
_cell.angle_gamma   90.00
#
_symmetry.space_group_name_H-M   'P 1'
#
loop_
_entity.id
_entity.type
_entity.pdbx_description
1 polymer ?
#
loop_
_entity_poly.entity_id
_entity_poly.type
_entity_poly.pdbx_seq_one_letter_code
_entity_poly.pdbx_strand_id
1 'polypeptide(L)'
;MEKLEFTVHEFMAIMGSLDENLAGKNAPEGSVYNEWHAQWKALDERLEELPMMERADMLFDGKLTINAITEPHLKEVISVVESQVAMHQQLIKDNDEDADPEDLEIWQNRLNDLSELLGSSNWRDEIS
;
A
#
# COMPACT_ATOMS: atom_id res chain seq x y z
N MET A 1 10.66 -7.75 -15.25
CA MET A 1 9.70 -7.60 -14.12
C MET A 1 10.21 -6.53 -13.17
N GLU A 2 9.54 -5.38 -13.12
CA GLU A 2 9.88 -4.32 -12.17
C GLU A 2 9.39 -4.67 -10.77
N LYS A 3 10.19 -4.29 -9.78
CA LYS A 3 9.94 -4.56 -8.36
C LYS A 3 9.30 -3.33 -7.75
N LEU A 4 8.26 -3.53 -6.97
CA LEU A 4 7.62 -2.44 -6.25
C LEU A 4 8.05 -2.53 -4.79
N GLU A 5 8.57 -1.41 -4.26
CA GLU A 5 9.03 -1.34 -2.88
C GLU A 5 8.15 -0.39 -2.05
N PHE A 6 7.63 -0.92 -0.96
CA PHE A 6 6.88 -0.17 0.05
C PHE A 6 7.66 -0.11 1.36
N THR A 7 7.41 0.91 2.17
CA THR A 7 7.60 0.75 3.61
C THR A 7 6.64 -0.31 4.14
N VAL A 8 6.98 -0.89 5.29
CA VAL A 8 6.06 -1.79 5.99
C VAL A 8 4.76 -1.05 6.33
N HIS A 9 4.82 0.21 6.76
CA HIS A 9 3.65 1.04 7.01
C HIS A 9 2.73 1.14 5.79
N GLU A 10 3.27 1.53 4.63
CA GLU A 10 2.49 1.66 3.39
C GLU A 10 1.82 0.34 3.01
N PHE A 11 2.56 -0.77 3.08
CA PHE A 11 2.03 -2.09 2.74
C PHE A 11 0.90 -2.52 3.69
N MET A 12 1.07 -2.30 5.00
CA MET A 12 0.04 -2.61 6.00
C MET A 12 -1.21 -1.76 5.80
N ALA A 13 -1.07 -0.46 5.50
CA ALA A 13 -2.18 0.44 5.25
C ALA A 13 -2.95 0.09 3.97
N ILE A 14 -2.24 -0.28 2.89
CA ILE A 14 -2.87 -0.73 1.63
C ILE A 14 -3.68 -2.00 1.87
N MET A 15 -3.09 -3.01 2.50
CA MET A 15 -3.77 -4.28 2.76
C MET A 15 -4.94 -4.14 3.73
N GLY A 16 -4.79 -3.29 4.76
CA GLY A 16 -5.88 -2.96 5.68
C GLY A 16 -7.05 -2.28 4.98
N SER A 17 -6.78 -1.30 4.11
CA SER A 17 -7.84 -0.64 3.33
C SER A 17 -8.55 -1.59 2.36
N LEU A 18 -7.81 -2.51 1.73
CA LEU A 18 -8.41 -3.56 0.91
C LEU A 18 -9.32 -4.47 1.75
N ASP A 19 -8.88 -4.91 2.93
CA ASP A 19 -9.67 -5.72 3.87
C ASP A 19 -10.98 -5.04 4.29
N GLU A 20 -10.87 -3.77 4.70
CA GLU A 20 -12.02 -2.96 5.12
C GLU A 20 -13.04 -2.81 3.98
N ASN A 21 -12.57 -2.56 2.76
CA ASN A 21 -13.42 -2.41 1.58
C ASN A 21 -14.14 -3.71 1.19
N LEU A 22 -13.59 -4.88 1.52
CA LEU A 22 -14.27 -6.16 1.34
C LEU A 22 -15.46 -6.31 2.29
N ALA A 23 -15.44 -5.63 3.44
CA ALA A 23 -16.50 -5.66 4.45
C ALA A 23 -16.96 -7.10 4.80
N GLY A 24 -15.99 -8.00 4.96
CA GLY A 24 -16.23 -9.42 5.26
C GLY A 24 -16.69 -10.28 4.08
N LYS A 25 -16.70 -9.74 2.85
CA LYS A 25 -16.95 -10.52 1.62
C LYS A 25 -15.65 -11.15 1.12
N ASN A 26 -15.79 -12.19 0.29
CA ASN A 26 -14.64 -12.78 -0.38
C ASN A 26 -14.05 -11.79 -1.39
N ALA A 27 -12.73 -11.67 -1.40
CA ALA A 27 -12.03 -10.92 -2.42
C ALA A 27 -12.12 -11.60 -3.80
N PRO A 28 -12.15 -10.82 -4.90
CA PRO A 28 -12.11 -11.37 -6.26
C PRO A 28 -10.87 -12.25 -6.49
N GLU A 29 -11.01 -13.31 -7.28
CA GLU A 29 -9.87 -14.16 -7.64
C GLU A 29 -8.79 -13.33 -8.39
N GLY A 30 -7.53 -13.50 -7.99
CA GLY A 30 -6.40 -12.76 -8.55
C GLY A 30 -6.33 -11.29 -8.15
N SER A 31 -7.11 -10.82 -7.16
CA SER A 31 -6.94 -9.47 -6.61
C SER A 31 -5.64 -9.32 -5.82
N VAL A 32 -5.18 -8.08 -5.65
CA VAL A 32 -4.03 -7.75 -4.79
C VAL A 32 -4.21 -8.33 -3.40
N TYR A 33 -5.41 -8.20 -2.84
CA TYR A 33 -5.71 -8.74 -1.51
C TYR A 33 -5.40 -10.23 -1.43
N ASN A 34 -5.94 -11.06 -2.33
CA ASN A 34 -5.74 -12.50 -2.28
C ASN A 34 -4.27 -12.89 -2.51
N GLU A 35 -3.59 -12.23 -3.45
CA GLU A 35 -2.20 -12.52 -3.79
C GLU A 35 -1.23 -12.16 -2.64
N TRP A 36 -1.52 -11.08 -1.90
CA TRP A 36 -0.62 -10.58 -0.85
C TRP A 36 -1.08 -10.96 0.57
N HIS A 37 -2.26 -11.54 0.75
CA HIS A 37 -2.85 -11.85 2.04
C HIS A 37 -1.94 -12.68 2.95
N ALA A 38 -1.30 -13.73 2.40
CA ALA A 38 -0.41 -14.58 3.20
C ALA A 38 0.81 -13.82 3.72
N GLN A 39 1.38 -12.94 2.90
CA GLN A 39 2.50 -12.08 3.29
C GLN A 39 2.06 -11.03 4.32
N TRP A 40 0.87 -10.46 4.13
CA TRP A 40 0.27 -9.52 5.06
C TRP A 40 0.06 -10.11 6.45
N LYS A 41 -0.61 -11.27 6.56
CA LYS A 41 -0.84 -11.93 7.86
C LYS A 41 0.46 -12.33 8.55
N ALA A 42 1.43 -12.85 7.80
CA ALA A 42 2.74 -13.20 8.37
C ALA A 42 3.51 -11.97 8.87
N LEU A 43 3.32 -10.81 8.25
CA LEU A 43 3.95 -9.57 8.69
C LEU A 43 3.22 -8.97 9.89
N ASP A 44 1.89 -8.99 9.89
CA ASP A 44 1.02 -8.56 10.98
C ASP A 44 1.37 -9.31 12.28
N GLU A 45 1.42 -10.64 12.24
CA GLU A 45 1.83 -11.49 13.37
C GLU A 45 3.23 -11.12 13.89
N ARG A 46 4.19 -10.86 13.00
CA ARG A 46 5.55 -10.46 13.40
C ARG A 46 5.57 -9.10 14.07
N LEU A 47 4.79 -8.13 13.56
CA LEU A 47 4.69 -6.80 14.15
C LEU A 47 4.08 -6.87 15.56
N GLU A 48 3.08 -7.73 15.76
CA GLU A 48 2.46 -7.94 17.07
C GLU A 48 3.44 -8.47 18.13
N GLU A 49 4.40 -9.30 17.73
CA GLU A 49 5.44 -9.85 18.62
C GLU A 49 6.51 -8.82 19.01
N LEU A 50 6.69 -7.75 18.22
CA LEU A 50 7.72 -6.74 18.48
C LEU A 50 7.33 -5.80 19.63
N PRO A 51 8.31 -5.42 20.49
CA PRO A 51 8.16 -4.29 21.40
C PRO A 51 7.79 -3.00 20.67
N MET A 52 7.11 -2.07 21.35
CA MET A 52 6.57 -0.85 20.75
C MET A 52 7.58 -0.04 19.92
N MET A 53 8.81 0.14 20.43
CA MET A 53 9.85 0.90 19.72
C MET A 53 10.34 0.17 18.46
N GLU A 54 10.62 -1.13 18.57
CA GLU A 54 11.05 -1.96 17.43
C GLU A 54 9.94 -2.09 16.38
N ARG A 55 8.67 -2.12 16.81
CA ARG A 55 7.52 -2.08 15.90
C ARG A 55 7.47 -0.77 15.14
N ALA A 56 7.64 0.37 15.81
CA ALA A 56 7.69 1.67 15.15
C ALA A 56 8.84 1.73 14.14
N ASP A 57 10.05 1.34 14.54
CA ASP A 57 11.22 1.29 13.65
C ASP A 57 10.92 0.40 12.42
N MET A 58 10.34 -0.79 12.62
CA MET A 58 9.98 -1.68 11.52
C MET A 58 8.92 -1.06 10.59
N LEU A 59 7.90 -0.39 11.13
CA LEU A 59 6.83 0.24 10.35
C LEU A 59 7.40 1.34 9.42
N PHE A 60 8.29 2.18 9.94
CA PHE A 60 8.80 3.36 9.21
C PHE A 60 10.05 3.06 8.36
N ASP A 61 11.00 2.28 8.89
CA ASP A 61 12.27 2.00 8.22
C ASP A 61 12.26 0.68 7.43
N GLY A 62 11.39 -0.26 7.83
CA GLY A 62 11.27 -1.55 7.17
C GLY A 62 10.79 -1.39 5.73
N LYS A 63 11.43 -2.11 4.80
CA LYS A 63 11.07 -2.15 3.39
C LYS A 63 10.59 -3.54 2.98
N LEU A 64 9.58 -3.56 2.12
CA LEU A 64 9.00 -4.77 1.57
C LEU A 64 8.96 -4.67 0.05
N THR A 65 9.52 -5.68 -0.61
CA THR A 65 9.58 -5.75 -2.07
C THR A 65 8.54 -6.74 -2.60
N ILE A 66 7.67 -6.26 -3.50
CA ILE A 66 6.77 -7.08 -4.30
C ILE A 66 7.43 -7.34 -5.66
N ASN A 67 7.76 -8.60 -5.93
CA ASN A 67 8.55 -8.99 -7.11
C ASN A 67 7.70 -9.28 -8.35
N ALA A 68 6.39 -9.48 -8.20
CA ALA A 68 5.49 -9.81 -9.29
C ALA A 68 4.19 -9.02 -9.12
N ILE A 69 4.03 -7.98 -9.93
CA ILE A 69 2.80 -7.18 -10.00
C ILE A 69 2.31 -7.15 -11.45
N THR A 70 1.02 -7.40 -11.65
CA THR A 70 0.38 -7.27 -12.97
C THR A 70 -0.16 -5.84 -13.14
N GLU A 71 -0.47 -5.40 -14.37
CA GLU A 71 -1.12 -4.09 -14.58
C GLU A 71 -2.44 -3.95 -13.80
N PRO A 72 -3.35 -4.96 -13.78
CA PRO A 72 -4.52 -4.91 -12.92
C PRO A 72 -4.20 -4.70 -11.44
N HIS A 73 -3.16 -5.36 -10.92
CA HIS A 73 -2.72 -5.16 -9.55
C HIS A 73 -2.21 -3.74 -9.32
N LEU A 74 -1.39 -3.21 -10.23
CA LEU A 74 -0.89 -1.85 -10.11
C LEU A 74 -2.02 -0.81 -10.11
N LYS A 75 -3.05 -1.00 -10.94
CA LYS A 75 -4.24 -0.15 -10.94
C LYS A 75 -5.05 -0.26 -9.66
N GLU A 76 -5.21 -1.46 -9.12
CA GLU A 76 -5.88 -1.69 -7.84
C GLU A 76 -5.13 -0.97 -6.70
N VAL A 77 -3.80 -1.10 -6.64
CA VAL A 77 -2.96 -0.39 -5.66
C VAL A 77 -3.09 1.13 -5.81
N ILE A 78 -3.01 1.66 -7.03
CA ILE A 78 -3.18 3.10 -7.28
C ILE A 78 -4.53 3.60 -6.73
N SER A 79 -5.61 2.86 -6.97
CA SER A 79 -6.94 3.25 -6.46
C SER A 79 -7.01 3.27 -4.92
N VAL A 80 -6.29 2.38 -4.25
CA VAL A 80 -6.19 2.39 -2.77
C VAL A 80 -5.38 3.60 -2.30
N VAL A 81 -4.25 3.90 -2.95
CA VAL A 81 -3.41 5.05 -2.62
C VAL A 81 -4.15 6.38 -2.87
N GLU A 82 -4.93 6.49 -3.94
CA GLU A 82 -5.82 7.65 -4.17
C GLU A 82 -6.81 7.83 -3.01
N SER A 83 -7.33 6.74 -2.47
CA SER A 83 -8.25 6.78 -1.32
C SER A 83 -7.54 7.23 -0.03
N GLN A 84 -6.28 6.81 0.18
CA GLN A 84 -5.45 7.30 1.28
C GLN A 84 -5.21 8.81 1.17
N VAL A 85 -4.82 9.30 -0.01
CA VAL A 85 -4.64 10.74 -0.27
C VAL A 85 -5.93 11.51 0.06
N ALA A 86 -7.08 11.03 -0.43
CA ALA A 86 -8.37 11.69 -0.19
C ALA A 86 -8.75 11.70 1.31
N MET A 87 -8.47 10.61 2.04
CA MET A 87 -8.71 10.52 3.48
C MET A 87 -7.86 11.55 4.23
N HIS A 88 -6.54 11.58 4.01
CA HIS A 88 -5.64 12.53 4.68
C HIS A 88 -5.97 14.00 4.34
N GLN A 89 -6.36 14.29 3.09
CA GLN A 89 -6.87 15.63 2.73
C GLN A 89 -8.11 16.02 3.53
N GLN A 90 -9.02 15.07 3.76
CA GLN A 90 -10.24 15.32 4.51
C GLN A 90 -9.97 15.53 6.01
N LEU A 91 -9.06 14.75 6.62
CA LEU A 91 -8.62 14.95 8.00
C LEU A 91 -8.06 16.36 8.23
N ILE A 92 -7.18 16.82 7.33
CA ILE A 92 -6.60 18.18 7.39
C ILE A 92 -7.69 19.24 7.26
N LYS A 93 -8.62 19.05 6.33
CA LYS A 93 -9.72 19.99 6.09
C LYS A 93 -10.66 20.08 7.30
N ASP A 94 -10.88 18.97 7.99
CA ASP A 94 -11.74 18.90 9.17
C ASP A 94 -11.00 19.34 10.46
N ASN A 95 -9.70 19.66 10.35
CA ASN A 95 -8.83 20.00 11.48
C ASN A 95 -8.89 18.92 12.58
N ASP A 96 -8.86 17.66 12.13
CA ASP A 96 -8.84 16.49 12.99
C ASP A 96 -7.53 16.42 13.80
N GLU A 97 -7.55 15.81 14.97
CA GLU A 97 -6.36 15.69 15.83
C GLU A 97 -5.32 14.74 15.25
N ASP A 98 -5.75 13.78 14.43
CA ASP A 98 -4.91 12.82 13.73
C ASP A 98 -4.43 13.35 12.36
N ALA A 99 -4.77 14.59 12.00
CA ALA A 99 -4.39 15.17 10.72
C ALA A 99 -2.88 15.49 10.66
N ASP A 100 -2.14 14.71 9.88
CA ASP A 100 -0.72 14.97 9.59
C ASP A 100 -0.48 15.35 8.11
N PRO A 101 -0.02 16.59 7.83
CA PRO A 101 0.40 16.99 6.49
C PRO A 101 1.58 16.20 5.91
N GLU A 102 2.46 15.66 6.75
CA GLU A 102 3.60 14.85 6.30
C GLU A 102 3.12 13.50 5.74
N ASP A 103 2.13 12.87 6.38
CA ASP A 103 1.50 11.65 5.86
C ASP A 103 0.83 11.90 4.50
N LEU A 104 0.16 13.05 4.34
CA LEU A 104 -0.42 13.42 3.05
C LEU A 104 0.65 13.54 1.95
N GLU A 105 1.80 14.16 2.27
CA GLU A 105 2.91 14.29 1.32
C GLU A 105 3.49 12.92 0.93
N ILE A 106 3.65 12.00 1.89
CA ILE A 106 4.09 10.62 1.64
C ILE A 106 3.15 9.94 0.65
N TRP A 107 1.83 9.97 0.89
CA TRP A 107 0.85 9.33 0.02
C TRP A 107 0.76 9.97 -1.37
N GLN A 108 0.92 11.30 -1.47
CA GLN A 108 0.95 12.00 -2.75
C GLN A 108 2.19 11.64 -3.58
N ASN A 109 3.36 11.57 -2.94
CA ASN A 109 4.59 11.13 -3.59
C ASN A 109 4.45 9.68 -4.07
N ARG A 110 3.89 8.80 -3.22
CA ARG A 110 3.61 7.41 -3.60
C ARG A 110 2.67 7.32 -4.80
N LEU A 111 1.61 8.13 -4.83
CA LEU A 111 0.67 8.15 -5.95
C LEU A 111 1.35 8.56 -7.25
N ASN A 112 2.24 9.57 -7.19
CA ASN A 112 3.02 10.01 -8.34
C ASN A 112 3.93 8.88 -8.86
N ASP A 113 4.71 8.25 -7.97
CA ASP A 113 5.61 7.15 -8.33
C ASP A 113 4.86 6.00 -9.03
N LEU A 114 3.72 5.58 -8.47
CA LEU A 114 2.91 4.49 -9.04
C LEU A 114 2.26 4.87 -10.37
N SER A 115 1.84 6.13 -10.52
CA SER A 115 1.24 6.65 -11.75
C SER A 115 2.28 6.77 -12.87
N GLU A 116 3.50 7.22 -12.54
CA GLU A 116 4.63 7.23 -13.46
C GLU A 116 5.01 5.82 -13.89
N LEU A 117 5.04 4.86 -12.95
CA LEU A 117 5.27 3.46 -13.23
C LEU A 117 4.24 2.90 -14.21
N LEU A 118 2.95 3.16 -14.00
CA LEU A 118 1.86 2.72 -14.89
C LEU A 118 1.95 3.38 -16.28
N GLY A 119 2.37 4.66 -16.34
CA GLY A 119 2.52 5.44 -17.57
C GLY A 119 3.79 5.13 -18.36
N SER A 120 4.81 4.54 -17.72
CA SER A 120 6.05 4.16 -18.36
C SER A 120 5.80 3.07 -19.41
N SER A 121 6.30 3.25 -20.64
CA SER A 121 6.14 2.23 -21.71
C SER A 121 6.85 0.90 -21.39
N ASN A 122 7.70 0.87 -20.36
CA ASN A 122 8.53 -0.26 -19.98
C ASN A 122 7.79 -1.40 -19.26
N TRP A 123 6.59 -1.19 -18.71
CA TRP A 123 5.95 -2.24 -17.93
C TRP A 123 5.41 -3.40 -18.81
N ARG A 124 5.24 -3.18 -20.13
CA ARG A 124 4.73 -4.18 -21.11
C ARG A 124 5.80 -4.96 -21.90
N ASP A 125 7.05 -4.52 -21.94
CA ASP A 125 8.01 -4.98 -22.96
C ASP A 125 8.84 -6.23 -22.59
N GLU A 126 8.35 -7.09 -21.69
CA GLU A 126 8.94 -8.43 -21.48
C GLU A 126 7.96 -9.58 -21.77
N ILE A 127 7.24 -9.52 -22.90
CA ILE A 127 6.80 -10.75 -23.58
C ILE A 127 6.93 -10.54 -25.11
N SER A 128 8.09 -10.89 -25.65
CA SER A 128 8.27 -11.28 -27.07
C SER A 128 9.06 -12.57 -27.13
#